data_AF-D9R6D3-F1
#
_entry.id   AF-D9R6D3-F1
#
_cell.length_a   1.000
_cell.length_b   1.000
_cell.length_c   1.000
_cell.angle_alpha   90.00
_cell.angle_beta   90.00
_cell.angle_gamma   90.00
#
_symmetry.space_group_name_H-M   'P 1'
#
loop_
_entity.id
_entity.type
_entity.pdbx_description
1 polymer ?
#
loop_
_entity_poly.entity_id
_entity_poly.type
_entity_poly.pdbx_seq_one_letter_code
_entity_poly.pdbx_strand_id
1 'polypeptide(L)'
;MSFFGNLYREEIPSRAKAVYMYLKDRSNAEGECWPAIKTIARDTSMSVSTVKRALNDLLKCGLLRKECRYRENGSNSSNRYYVR
;
A
#
# COMPACT_ATOMS: atom_id res chain seq x y z
N MET A 1 -3.33 -22.92 -1.89
CA MET A 1 -4.31 -21.89 -1.46
C MET A 1 -4.04 -20.65 -2.29
N SER A 2 -5.00 -20.19 -3.11
CA SER A 2 -4.81 -18.98 -3.90
C SER A 2 -4.73 -17.79 -2.93
N PHE A 3 -3.61 -17.06 -2.99
CA PHE A 3 -3.33 -15.91 -2.13
C PHE A 3 -4.45 -14.85 -2.20
N PHE A 4 -5.06 -14.72 -3.37
CA PHE A 4 -6.20 -13.84 -3.61
C PHE A 4 -7.51 -14.29 -2.94
N GLY A 5 -7.64 -15.55 -2.53
CA GLY A 5 -8.87 -16.10 -1.95
C GLY A 5 -9.31 -15.44 -0.64
N ASN A 6 -8.37 -14.94 0.16
CA ASN A 6 -8.68 -14.15 1.36
C ASN A 6 -9.04 -12.69 1.02
N LEU A 7 -8.35 -12.08 0.05
CA LEU A 7 -8.62 -10.71 -0.40
C LEU A 7 -10.03 -10.56 -1.00
N TYR A 8 -10.55 -11.61 -1.64
CA TYR A 8 -11.92 -11.63 -2.15
C TYR A 8 -12.98 -11.94 -1.08
N ARG A 9 -12.58 -12.56 0.04
CA ARG A 9 -13.48 -12.93 1.15
C ARG A 9 -13.63 -11.81 2.18
N GLU A 10 -12.60 -10.99 2.35
CA GLU A 10 -12.66 -9.78 3.17
C GLU A 10 -13.47 -8.68 2.47
N GLU A 11 -14.32 -7.98 3.22
CA GLU A 11 -15.15 -6.83 2.78
C GLU A 11 -14.29 -5.56 2.54
N ILE A 12 -13.18 -5.71 1.84
CA ILE A 12 -12.27 -4.60 1.56
C ILE A 12 -12.86 -3.77 0.40
N PRO A 13 -12.89 -2.43 0.51
CA PRO A 13 -13.32 -1.58 -0.61
C PRO A 13 -12.50 -1.81 -1.88
N SER A 14 -13.12 -1.73 -3.05
CA SER A 14 -12.44 -1.95 -4.35
C SER A 14 -11.20 -1.06 -4.55
N ARG A 15 -11.24 0.17 -4.03
CA ARG A 15 -10.10 1.10 -4.03
C ARG A 15 -8.88 0.57 -3.26
N ALA A 16 -9.11 -0.12 -2.14
CA ALA A 16 -8.06 -0.71 -1.34
C ALA A 16 -7.49 -1.97 -2.02
N LYS A 17 -8.34 -2.79 -2.67
CA LYS A 17 -7.88 -3.93 -3.47
C LYS A 17 -6.95 -3.50 -4.61
N ALA A 18 -7.31 -2.45 -5.35
CA ALA A 18 -6.46 -1.92 -6.42
C ALA A 18 -5.10 -1.40 -5.92
N VAL A 19 -5.09 -0.64 -4.82
CA VAL A 19 -3.84 -0.18 -4.19
C VAL A 19 -3.01 -1.35 -3.67
N TYR A 20 -3.64 -2.38 -3.09
CA TYR A 20 -2.95 -3.57 -2.62
C TYR A 20 -2.26 -4.33 -3.76
N MET A 21 -2.98 -4.58 -4.87
CA MET A 21 -2.43 -5.23 -6.05
C MET A 21 -1.22 -4.46 -6.59
N TYR A 22 -1.36 -3.14 -6.73
CA TYR A 22 -0.26 -2.27 -7.15
C TYR A 22 0.98 -2.37 -6.24
N LEU A 23 0.78 -2.38 -4.92
CA LEU A 23 1.88 -2.50 -3.96
C LEU A 23 2.52 -3.88 -4.03
N LYS A 24 1.73 -4.95 -4.24
CA LYS A 24 2.25 -6.32 -4.39
C LYS A 24 3.09 -6.47 -5.66
N ASP A 25 2.63 -5.94 -6.78
CA ASP A 25 3.35 -5.99 -8.06
C ASP A 25 4.69 -5.24 -8.01
N ARG A 26 4.79 -4.21 -7.15
CA ARG A 26 6.01 -3.41 -6.95
C ARG A 26 6.81 -3.82 -5.72
N SER A 27 6.38 -4.86 -5.03
CA SER A 27 7.10 -5.37 -3.86
C SER A 27 8.26 -6.25 -4.30
N ASN A 28 9.36 -6.18 -3.54
CA ASN A 28 10.49 -7.09 -3.73
C ASN A 28 10.14 -8.51 -3.25
N ALA A 29 11.10 -9.44 -3.33
CA ALA A 29 10.91 -10.83 -2.87
C ALA A 29 10.53 -10.93 -1.37
N GLU A 30 10.84 -9.91 -0.57
CA GLU A 30 10.51 -9.81 0.86
C GLU A 30 9.14 -9.14 1.10
N GLY A 31 8.41 -8.75 0.05
CA GLY A 31 7.11 -8.11 0.16
C GLY A 31 7.18 -6.61 0.47
N GLU A 32 8.34 -5.98 0.31
CA GLU A 32 8.56 -4.58 0.63
C GLU A 32 8.54 -3.67 -0.60
N CYS A 33 7.98 -2.47 -0.45
CA CYS A 33 8.07 -1.41 -1.45
C CYS A 33 8.07 -0.03 -0.80
N TRP A 34 8.53 0.99 -1.52
CA TRP A 34 8.62 2.37 -1.01
C TRP A 34 8.11 3.44 -2.00
N PRO A 35 7.00 3.20 -2.73
CA PRO A 35 6.45 4.22 -3.62
C PRO A 35 5.96 5.43 -2.83
N ALA A 36 6.20 6.63 -3.36
CA ALA A 36 5.59 7.83 -2.82
C ALA A 36 4.08 7.81 -3.04
N ILE A 37 3.29 8.40 -2.12
CA ILE A 37 1.82 8.43 -2.23
C ILE A 37 1.37 9.07 -3.56
N LYS A 38 2.09 10.10 -4.03
CA LYS A 38 1.84 10.75 -5.33
C LYS A 38 2.06 9.79 -6.52
N THR A 39 3.06 8.91 -6.41
CA THR A 39 3.35 7.88 -7.42
C THR A 39 2.24 6.84 -7.48
N ILE A 40 1.79 6.35 -6.32
CA ILE A 40 0.64 5.44 -6.24
C ILE A 40 -0.57 6.11 -6.89
N ALA A 41 -0.91 7.34 -6.49
CA ALA A 41 -2.03 8.09 -7.01
C ALA A 41 -2.02 8.21 -8.53
N ARG A 42 -0.88 8.63 -9.10
CA ARG A 42 -0.70 8.76 -10.55
C ARG A 42 -0.90 7.42 -11.26
N ASP A 43 -0.25 6.38 -10.77
CA ASP A 43 -0.18 5.10 -11.47
C ASP A 43 -1.46 4.27 -11.29
N THR A 44 -2.22 4.48 -10.21
CA THR A 44 -3.56 3.88 -10.00
C THR A 44 -4.70 4.76 -10.53
N SER A 45 -4.38 5.91 -11.14
CA SER A 45 -5.37 6.93 -11.56
C SER A 45 -6.35 7.34 -10.45
N MET A 46 -5.86 7.39 -9.21
CA MET A 46 -6.64 7.78 -8.03
C MET A 46 -6.18 9.12 -7.50
N SER A 47 -7.07 9.84 -6.82
CA SER A 47 -6.65 11.02 -6.07
C SER A 47 -5.74 10.62 -4.90
N VAL A 48 -4.85 11.53 -4.48
CA VAL A 48 -3.99 11.34 -3.31
C VAL A 48 -4.80 11.04 -2.04
N SER A 49 -5.97 11.67 -1.88
CA SER A 49 -6.84 11.43 -0.73
C SER A 49 -7.49 10.05 -0.79
N THR A 50 -7.87 9.56 -1.98
CA THR A 50 -8.36 8.19 -2.19
C THR A 50 -7.29 7.17 -1.85
N VAL A 51 -6.05 7.37 -2.30
CA VAL A 51 -4.92 6.50 -1.96
C VAL A 51 -4.68 6.47 -0.45
N LYS A 52 -4.68 7.62 0.23
CA LYS A 52 -4.53 7.66 1.69
C LYS A 52 -5.62 6.86 2.40
N ARG A 53 -6.88 6.99 1.98
CA ARG A 53 -7.98 6.18 2.52
C ARG A 53 -7.77 4.69 2.23
N ALA A 54 -7.32 4.33 1.03
CA ALA A 54 -7.08 2.94 0.64
C ALA A 54 -5.97 2.31 1.48
N LEU A 55 -4.85 3.02 1.66
CA LEU A 55 -3.77 2.60 2.55
C LEU A 55 -4.27 2.43 3.99
N ASN A 56 -5.09 3.35 4.50
CA ASN A 56 -5.66 3.23 5.84
C ASN A 56 -6.56 2.00 6.01
N ASP A 57 -7.38 1.66 5.01
CA ASP A 57 -8.20 0.45 5.09
C ASP A 57 -7.33 -0.81 5.06
N LEU A 58 -6.30 -0.85 4.21
CA LEU A 58 -5.37 -1.98 4.16
C LEU A 58 -4.59 -2.15 5.47
N LEU A 59 -4.22 -1.05 6.13
CA LEU A 59 -3.62 -1.07 7.47
C LEU A 59 -4.61 -1.62 8.51
N LYS A 60 -5.88 -1.19 8.47
CA LYS A 60 -6.93 -1.67 9.38
C LYS A 60 -7.24 -3.15 9.19
N CYS A 61 -7.22 -3.65 7.96
CA CYS A 61 -7.38 -5.07 7.64
C CYS A 61 -6.13 -5.90 7.98
N GLY A 62 -5.01 -5.28 8.35
CA GLY A 62 -3.76 -6.01 8.66
C GLY A 62 -3.05 -6.60 7.44
N LEU A 63 -3.44 -6.17 6.23
CA LEU A 63 -2.84 -6.59 4.96
C LEU A 63 -1.60 -5.77 4.57
N LEU A 64 -1.47 -4.59 5.17
CA LEU A 64 -0.38 -3.68 4.94
C LEU A 64 0.23 -3.26 6.27
N ARG A 65 1.56 -3.18 6.32
CA ARG A 65 2.29 -2.49 7.38
C ARG A 65 3.04 -1.32 6.77
N LYS A 66 2.99 -0.17 7.44
CA LYS A 66 3.69 1.06 7.02
C LYS A 66 4.75 1.39 8.06
N GLU A 67 5.97 1.69 7.60
CA GLU A 67 7.04 2.25 8.40
C GLU A 67 7.41 3.63 7.88
N CYS A 68 7.29 4.64 8.75
CA CYS A 68 7.76 5.99 8.46
C CYS A 68 9.28 5.99 8.55
N ARG A 69 9.96 6.38 7.47
CA ARG A 69 11.42 6.52 7.47
C ARG A 69 11.77 7.99 7.67
N TYR A 70 12.33 8.31 8.83
CA TYR A 70 12.95 9.61 9.08
C TYR A 70 14.44 9.49 8.78
N ARG A 71 15.00 10.41 7.97
CA ARG A 71 16.45 10.56 7.84
C ARG A 71 16.94 11.51 8.94
N GLU A 72 18.18 11.33 9.39
CA GLU A 72 18.83 12.21 10.39
C GLU A 72 18.84 13.70 9.95
N ASN A 73 18.89 13.97 8.65
CA ASN A 73 18.82 15.33 8.09
C ASN A 73 17.39 15.93 7.97
N GLY A 74 16.37 15.35 8.62
CA GLY A 74 15.01 15.91 8.65
C GLY A 74 14.24 15.86 7.32
N SER A 75 14.83 15.31 6.25
CA SER A 75 14.16 15.18 4.95
C SER A 75 13.16 14.01 4.94
N ASN A 76 11.95 14.30 4.45
CA ASN A 76 10.85 13.35 4.40
C ASN A 76 11.17 12.23 3.39
N SER A 77 11.49 11.03 3.88
CA SER A 77 11.68 9.87 2.99
C SER A 77 10.32 9.24 2.67
N SER A 78 10.19 8.60 1.50
CA SER A 78 8.98 7.83 1.24
C SER A 78 8.81 6.75 2.30
N ASN A 79 7.55 6.50 2.71
CA ASN A 79 7.25 5.45 3.67
C ASN A 79 7.60 4.09 3.05
N ARG A 80 8.15 3.18 3.87
CA ARG A 80 8.29 1.78 3.49
C ARG A 80 6.99 1.06 3.79
N TYR A 81 6.52 0.27 2.85
CA TYR A 81 5.31 -0.52 2.95
C TYR A 81 5.69 -1.99 2.84
N TYR A 82 5.13 -2.81 3.73
CA TYR A 82 5.26 -4.25 3.73
C TYR A 82 3.90 -4.84 3.40
N VAL A 83 3.82 -5.52 2.27
CA VAL A 83 2.61 -6.15 1.76
C VAL A 83 2.65 -7.60 2.19
N ARG A 84 1.68 -8.00 3.03
CA ARG A 84 1.60 -9.38 3.50
C ARG A 84 1.32 -10.35 2.37
#